data_AF-A0A7X8KRH9-F1
#
_entry.id   AF-A0A7X8KRH9-F1
#
_cell.length_a   1.000
_cell.length_b   1.000
_cell.length_c   1.000
_cell.angle_alpha   90.00
_cell.angle_beta   90.00
_cell.angle_gamma   90.00
#
_symmetry.space_group_name_H-M   'P 1'
#
loop_
_entity.id
_entity.type
_entity.pdbx_description
1 polymer ?
#
loop_
_entity_poly.entity_id
_entity_poly.type
_entity_poly.pdbx_seq_one_letter_code
_entity_poly.pdbx_strand_id
1 'polypeptide(L)'
;ANLDDITWHREVETMKIRAKDGYQYEPCWLNTVEAKKRGIEHGDIVKVFNERGTVLCAAYVTERLRENTCYVDHGSRFDPIDAEKLDRGGAINLITPTAITSKTVTGMVVSGFLVEVQKVTDQELEDWKKKYPEAFARKVDEACGVCLDGWLINNEEGK
;
A
#
# COMPACT_ATOMS: atom_id res chain seq x y z
N ALA A 1 2.60 -12.95 -7.30
CA ALA A 1 1.25 -12.41 -7.53
C ALA A 1 0.41 -12.75 -6.31
N ASN A 2 -0.02 -11.74 -5.56
CA ASN A 2 -0.72 -11.89 -4.28
C ASN A 2 -2.19 -12.34 -4.38
N LEU A 3 -2.70 -12.62 -5.59
CA LEU A 3 -4.08 -13.08 -5.84
C LEU A 3 -5.13 -12.26 -5.05
N ASP A 4 -4.92 -10.94 -4.96
CA ASP A 4 -5.67 -10.04 -4.09
C ASP A 4 -7.15 -9.88 -4.51
N ASP A 5 -7.46 -10.32 -5.73
CA ASP A 5 -8.76 -10.40 -6.36
C ASP A 5 -9.58 -11.62 -5.90
N ILE A 6 -8.92 -12.59 -5.25
CA ILE A 6 -9.57 -13.76 -4.68
C ILE A 6 -9.94 -13.49 -3.22
N THR A 7 -11.19 -13.09 -2.99
CA THR A 7 -11.69 -12.59 -1.70
C THR A 7 -11.47 -13.50 -0.49
N TRP A 8 -11.62 -14.81 -0.64
CA TRP A 8 -11.45 -15.76 0.47
C TRP A 8 -10.00 -15.85 0.98
N HIS A 9 -9.01 -15.45 0.18
CA HIS A 9 -7.63 -15.36 0.66
C HIS A 9 -7.42 -14.21 1.66
N ARG A 10 -8.32 -13.22 1.70
CA ARG A 10 -8.20 -12.05 2.61
C ARG A 10 -8.43 -12.37 4.08
N GLU A 11 -8.85 -13.61 4.39
CA GLU A 11 -8.83 -14.15 5.76
C GLU A 11 -7.40 -14.43 6.24
N VAL A 12 -6.45 -14.59 5.33
CA VAL A 12 -5.04 -14.80 5.65
C VAL A 12 -4.36 -13.44 5.79
N GLU A 13 -3.78 -13.19 6.97
CA GLU A 13 -3.12 -11.91 7.33
C GLU A 13 -2.00 -11.51 6.37
N THR A 14 -1.41 -12.45 5.63
CA THR A 14 -0.37 -12.18 4.63
C THR A 14 -0.91 -11.65 3.30
N MET A 15 -2.24 -11.58 3.13
CA MET A 15 -2.88 -11.12 1.90
C MET A 15 -3.36 -9.67 2.06
N LYS A 16 -4.19 -9.39 3.07
CA LYS A 16 -4.60 -8.05 3.47
C LYS A 16 -4.76 -7.98 4.99
N ILE A 17 -4.41 -6.84 5.59
CA ILE A 17 -4.66 -6.59 7.01
C ILE A 17 -5.60 -5.40 7.13
N ARG A 18 -6.67 -5.58 7.90
CA ARG A 18 -7.60 -4.48 8.20
C ARG A 18 -7.00 -3.63 9.32
N ALA A 19 -6.66 -2.38 8.98
CA ALA A 19 -6.13 -1.45 9.95
C ALA A 19 -7.24 -0.76 10.77
N LYS A 20 -6.85 0.09 11.72
CA LYS A 20 -7.75 0.79 12.65
C LYS A 20 -8.79 1.69 11.98
N ASP A 21 -8.54 2.14 10.76
CA ASP A 21 -9.47 2.95 9.97
C ASP A 21 -10.49 2.11 9.19
N GLY A 22 -10.43 0.79 9.32
CA GLY A 22 -11.30 -0.16 8.65
C GLY A 22 -10.88 -0.51 7.23
N TYR A 23 -9.83 0.09 6.67
CA TYR A 23 -9.37 -0.21 5.32
C TYR A 23 -8.47 -1.46 5.28
N GLN A 24 -8.54 -2.22 4.19
CA GLN A 24 -7.73 -3.42 3.97
C GLN A 24 -6.45 -3.05 3.23
N TYR A 25 -5.35 -2.95 3.96
CA TYR A 25 -4.04 -2.60 3.43
C TYR A 25 -3.25 -3.83 3.00
N GLU A 26 -2.39 -3.63 2.00
CA GLU A 26 -1.34 -4.59 1.68
C GLU A 26 -0.37 -4.75 2.87
N PRO A 27 0.08 -5.96 3.21
CA PRO A 27 1.03 -6.17 4.29
C PRO A 27 2.44 -5.69 3.92
N CYS A 28 3.04 -4.87 4.78
CA CYS A 28 4.47 -4.61 4.80
C CYS A 28 5.12 -5.47 5.88
N TRP A 29 5.84 -6.50 5.45
CA TRP A 29 6.56 -7.40 6.32
C TRP A 29 7.77 -6.69 6.91
N LEU A 30 7.89 -6.76 8.23
CA LEU A 30 8.97 -6.14 8.98
C LEU A 30 9.52 -7.12 10.01
N ASN A 31 10.85 -7.15 10.14
CA ASN A 31 11.48 -7.82 11.27
C ASN A 31 11.08 -7.15 12.60
N THR A 32 10.89 -7.93 13.66
CA THR A 32 10.47 -7.43 14.98
C THR A 32 11.44 -6.40 15.57
N VAL A 33 12.75 -6.56 15.34
CA VAL A 33 13.79 -5.63 15.78
C VAL A 33 13.63 -4.28 15.08
N GLU A 34 13.39 -4.29 13.77
CA GLU A 34 13.21 -3.07 12.97
C GLU A 34 11.89 -2.36 13.29
N ALA A 35 10.83 -3.12 13.52
CA ALA A 35 9.54 -2.59 13.95
C ALA A 35 9.65 -1.90 15.32
N LYS A 36 10.31 -2.55 16.29
CA LYS A 36 10.56 -1.99 17.62
C LYS A 36 11.38 -0.71 17.59
N LYS A 37 12.45 -0.66 16.78
CA LYS A 37 13.28 0.55 16.60
C LYS A 37 12.45 1.75 16.12
N ARG A 38 11.40 1.50 15.35
CA ARG A 38 10.54 2.52 14.73
C ARG A 38 9.23 2.78 15.49
N GLY A 39 8.97 2.07 16.59
CA GLY A 39 7.70 2.16 17.31
C GLY A 39 6.51 1.68 16.48
N ILE A 40 6.72 0.69 15.61
CA ILE A 40 5.70 0.07 14.76
C ILE A 40 5.25 -1.23 15.42
N GLU A 41 3.94 -1.41 15.54
CA GLU A 41 3.28 -2.63 16.00
C GLU A 41 2.57 -3.34 14.85
N HIS A 42 2.25 -4.62 15.03
CA HIS A 42 1.51 -5.38 14.02
C HIS A 42 0.13 -4.75 13.78
N GLY A 43 -0.23 -4.55 12.52
CA GLY A 43 -1.49 -3.91 12.10
C GLY A 43 -1.46 -2.39 12.04
N ASP A 44 -0.36 -1.74 12.46
CA ASP A 44 -0.20 -0.29 12.27
C ASP A 44 -0.17 0.07 10.78
N ILE A 45 -0.78 1.21 10.43
CA ILE A 45 -0.63 1.79 9.10
C ILE A 45 0.79 2.36 9.00
N VAL A 46 1.54 1.91 8.00
CA VAL A 46 2.89 2.36 7.70
C VAL A 46 2.96 2.96 6.31
N LYS A 47 3.82 3.95 6.14
CA LYS A 47 4.21 4.48 4.84
C LYS A 47 5.54 3.87 4.44
N VAL A 48 5.58 3.24 3.28
CA VAL A 48 6.80 2.78 2.59
C VAL A 48 7.09 3.79 1.50
N PHE A 49 8.23 4.47 1.56
CA PHE A 49 8.46 5.63 0.69
C PHE A 49 9.91 5.80 0.28
N ASN A 50 10.08 6.54 -0.81
CA ASN A 50 11.36 7.04 -1.30
C ASN A 50 11.14 8.33 -2.11
N GLU A 51 12.12 8.76 -2.89
CA GLU A 51 12.05 9.98 -3.70
C GLU A 51 10.96 9.98 -4.78
N ARG A 52 10.43 8.81 -5.15
CA ARG A 52 9.39 8.65 -6.19
C ARG A 52 7.97 8.82 -5.65
N GLY A 53 7.74 8.50 -4.38
CA GLY A 53 6.39 8.54 -3.81
C GLY A 53 6.28 7.74 -2.51
N THR A 54 5.04 7.43 -2.15
CA THR A 54 4.67 6.76 -0.91
C THR A 54 3.56 5.74 -1.16
N VAL A 55 3.71 4.56 -0.57
CA VAL A 55 2.71 3.49 -0.58
C VAL A 55 2.35 3.17 0.86
N LEU A 56 1.07 3.23 1.20
CA LEU A 56 0.58 2.87 2.52
C LEU A 56 0.31 1.36 2.57
N CYS A 57 0.78 0.76 3.65
CA CYS A 57 0.65 -0.66 3.95
C CYS A 57 0.24 -0.83 5.42
N ALA A 58 -0.13 -2.05 5.81
CA ALA A 58 -0.25 -2.43 7.22
C ALA A 58 0.98 -3.24 7.64
N ALA A 59 1.53 -2.97 8.82
CA ALA A 59 2.71 -3.67 9.30
C ALA A 59 2.40 -5.13 9.64
N TYR A 60 3.06 -6.06 8.96
CA TYR A 60 3.10 -7.48 9.31
C TYR A 60 4.42 -7.78 10.02
N VAL A 61 4.41 -7.68 11.34
CA VAL A 61 5.61 -7.84 12.18
C VAL A 61 5.90 -9.33 12.41
N THR A 62 7.09 -9.80 12.03
CA THR A 62 7.47 -11.21 12.06
C THR A 62 8.98 -11.42 12.18
N GLU A 63 9.41 -12.57 12.70
CA GLU A 63 10.84 -12.98 12.71
C GLU A 63 11.30 -13.61 11.39
N ARG A 64 10.40 -13.76 10.41
CA ARG A 64 10.68 -14.44 9.12
C ARG A 64 11.47 -13.59 8.13
N LEU A 65 11.67 -12.30 8.43
CA LEU A 65 12.38 -11.36 7.57
C LEU A 65 13.72 -10.98 8.18
N ARG A 66 14.73 -10.76 7.34
CA ARG A 66 16.05 -10.28 7.77
C ARG A 66 15.93 -8.82 8.29
N GLU A 67 16.74 -8.47 9.29
CA GLU A 67 16.90 -7.08 9.72
C GLU A 67 17.32 -6.16 8.56
N ASN A 68 16.93 -4.89 8.61
CA ASN A 68 17.13 -3.87 7.56
C ASN A 68 16.52 -4.25 6.19
N THR A 69 15.51 -5.13 6.17
CA THR A 69 14.74 -5.46 4.98
C THR A 69 13.25 -5.28 5.30
N CYS A 70 12.50 -4.74 4.35
CA CYS A 70 11.05 -4.81 4.32
C CYS A 70 10.61 -5.57 3.07
N TYR A 71 9.44 -6.20 3.12
CA TYR A 71 8.87 -6.89 1.97
C TYR A 71 7.40 -6.53 1.80
N VAL A 72 7.00 -6.26 0.56
CA VAL A 72 5.62 -6.01 0.16
C VAL A 72 5.40 -6.81 -1.11
N ASP A 73 4.32 -7.58 -1.16
CA ASP A 73 3.97 -8.36 -2.34
C ASP A 73 3.57 -7.45 -3.51
N HIS A 74 3.85 -7.91 -4.74
CA HIS A 74 3.38 -7.21 -5.93
C HIS A 74 1.99 -7.72 -6.34
N GLY A 75 1.23 -6.84 -6.99
CA GLY A 75 -0.07 -7.16 -7.56
C GLY A 75 -1.27 -6.65 -6.77
N SER A 76 -1.06 -5.83 -5.74
CA SER A 76 -2.17 -5.14 -5.08
C SER A 76 -2.91 -4.19 -6.03
N ARG A 77 -4.23 -4.13 -5.91
CA ARG A 77 -5.07 -3.11 -6.55
C ARG A 77 -4.66 -1.70 -6.13
N PHE A 78 -4.50 -0.84 -7.12
CA PHE A 78 -4.15 0.57 -6.94
C PHE A 78 -5.36 1.36 -6.41
N ASP A 79 -5.17 2.11 -5.31
CA ASP A 79 -6.14 3.06 -4.74
C ASP A 79 -5.42 4.38 -4.41
N PRO A 80 -5.14 5.23 -5.42
CA PRO A 80 -4.35 6.44 -5.27
C PRO A 80 -5.08 7.50 -4.43
N ILE A 81 -4.49 7.90 -3.32
CA ILE A 81 -4.86 9.17 -2.67
C ILE A 81 -4.40 10.34 -3.57
N ASP A 82 -3.19 10.23 -4.11
CA ASP A 82 -2.63 11.09 -5.14
C ASP A 82 -2.20 10.21 -6.31
N ALA A 83 -2.71 10.50 -7.52
CA ALA A 83 -2.54 9.66 -8.71
C ALA A 83 -1.07 9.43 -9.10
N GLU A 84 -0.16 10.31 -8.69
CA GLU A 84 1.26 10.21 -9.06
C GLU A 84 2.14 9.70 -7.93
N LYS A 85 1.79 9.99 -6.66
CA LYS A 85 2.78 9.89 -5.56
C LYS A 85 2.29 9.24 -4.28
N LEU A 86 0.99 8.99 -4.10
CA LEU A 86 0.49 8.44 -2.85
C LEU A 86 -0.62 7.41 -3.10
N ASP A 87 -0.33 6.16 -2.77
CA ASP A 87 -1.27 5.05 -2.88
C ASP A 87 -1.58 4.45 -1.52
N ARG A 88 -2.85 4.12 -1.27
CA ARG A 88 -3.26 3.35 -0.09
C ARG A 88 -3.65 1.91 -0.38
N GLY A 89 -3.71 1.52 -1.65
CA GLY A 89 -3.98 0.14 -2.06
C GLY A 89 -2.85 -0.82 -1.70
N GLY A 90 -1.60 -0.34 -1.72
CA GLY A 90 -0.40 -1.14 -1.54
C GLY A 90 0.29 -1.52 -2.86
N ALA A 91 0.01 -0.80 -3.94
CA ALA A 91 0.62 -1.01 -5.25
C ALA A 91 2.09 -0.55 -5.23
N ILE A 92 2.98 -1.41 -4.72
CA ILE A 92 4.38 -1.08 -4.44
C ILE A 92 5.19 -0.63 -5.67
N ASN A 93 4.75 -1.02 -6.88
CA ASN A 93 5.35 -0.58 -8.13
C ASN A 93 5.24 0.93 -8.39
N LEU A 94 4.40 1.66 -7.64
CA LEU A 94 4.37 3.13 -7.66
C LEU A 94 5.76 3.72 -7.38
N ILE A 95 6.55 3.08 -6.53
CA ILE A 95 7.84 3.60 -6.05
C ILE A 95 9.05 2.79 -6.54
N THR A 96 8.87 1.93 -7.55
CA THR A 96 9.97 1.19 -8.18
C THR A 96 10.81 2.06 -9.12
N PRO A 97 12.10 1.75 -9.33
CA PRO A 97 12.93 2.39 -10.33
C PRO A 97 12.35 2.35 -11.75
N THR A 98 12.52 3.44 -12.49
CA THR A 98 12.15 3.53 -13.92
C THR A 98 13.28 3.11 -14.86
N ALA A 99 14.49 2.90 -14.33
CA ALA A 99 15.62 2.43 -15.10
C ALA A 99 15.43 0.96 -15.54
N ILE A 100 16.00 0.62 -16.69
CA ILE A 100 16.07 -0.75 -17.19
C ILE A 100 17.26 -1.50 -16.57
N THR A 101 17.24 -2.83 -16.64
CA THR A 101 18.28 -3.70 -16.04
C THR A 101 19.70 -3.34 -16.46
N SER A 102 19.92 -3.00 -17.73
CA SER A 102 21.24 -2.56 -18.23
C SER A 102 21.12 -1.79 -19.55
N LYS A 103 22.23 -1.24 -20.05
CA LYS A 103 22.28 -0.56 -21.36
C LYS A 103 21.85 -1.44 -22.55
N THR A 104 21.86 -2.76 -22.38
CA THR A 104 21.58 -3.74 -23.44
C THR A 104 20.37 -4.63 -23.17
N VAL A 105 19.76 -4.52 -21.99
CA VAL A 105 18.61 -5.36 -21.58
C VAL A 105 17.50 -4.48 -21.03
N THR A 106 16.37 -4.46 -21.73
CA THR A 106 15.15 -3.68 -21.39
C THR A 106 14.24 -4.44 -20.41
N GLY A 107 14.81 -4.94 -19.32
CA GLY A 107 14.08 -5.63 -18.24
C GLY A 107 13.61 -4.70 -17.13
N MET A 108 12.59 -5.12 -16.38
CA MET A 108 12.04 -4.40 -15.22
C MET A 108 12.94 -4.53 -13.99
N VAL A 109 13.05 -3.47 -13.20
CA VAL A 109 13.83 -3.44 -11.93
C VAL A 109 12.86 -3.19 -10.77
N VAL A 110 12.15 -4.24 -10.35
CA VAL A 110 11.02 -4.12 -9.40
C VAL A 110 11.20 -4.90 -8.10
N SER A 111 12.16 -5.84 -8.04
CA SER A 111 12.29 -6.76 -6.91
C SER A 111 13.18 -6.27 -5.76
N GLY A 112 13.89 -5.16 -5.94
CA GLY A 112 14.79 -4.63 -4.91
C GLY A 112 15.20 -3.19 -5.18
N PHE A 113 14.93 -2.31 -4.23
CA PHE A 113 15.26 -0.89 -4.25
C PHE A 113 15.21 -0.34 -2.82
N LEU A 114 15.83 0.82 -2.59
CA LEU A 114 15.89 1.43 -1.27
C LEU A 114 14.61 2.20 -0.96
N VAL A 115 14.16 2.07 0.28
CA VAL A 115 12.99 2.72 0.85
C VAL A 115 13.23 3.02 2.33
N GLU A 116 12.45 3.92 2.88
CA GLU A 116 12.24 4.04 4.32
C GLU A 116 10.81 3.58 4.68
N VAL A 117 10.65 3.10 5.92
CA VAL A 117 9.35 2.70 6.47
C VAL A 117 9.11 3.46 7.77
N GLN A 118 7.96 4.13 7.87
CA GLN A 118 7.55 4.86 9.08
C GLN A 118 6.08 4.59 9.43
N LYS A 119 5.75 4.64 10.71
CA LYS A 119 4.35 4.65 11.17
C LYS A 119 3.65 5.91 10.66
N VAL A 120 2.45 5.75 10.12
CA VAL A 120 1.57 6.88 9.77
C VAL A 120 0.95 7.42 11.04
N THR A 121 1.11 8.71 11.28
CA THR A 121 0.46 9.39 12.40
C THR A 121 -1.01 9.71 12.09
N ASP A 122 -1.82 9.89 13.14
CA ASP A 122 -3.22 10.29 12.97
C ASP A 122 -3.34 11.64 12.27
N GLN A 123 -2.44 12.58 12.57
CA GLN A 123 -2.42 13.88 11.92
C GLN A 123 -2.16 13.77 10.41
N GLU A 124 -1.19 12.96 9.98
CA GLU A 124 -0.92 12.77 8.55
C GLU A 124 -2.12 12.18 7.81
N LEU A 125 -2.80 11.20 8.43
CA LEU A 125 -3.98 10.60 7.83
C LEU A 125 -5.14 11.60 7.74
N GLU A 126 -5.36 12.42 8.76
CA GLU A 126 -6.34 13.51 8.73
C GLU A 126 -6.03 14.57 7.68
N ASP A 127 -4.75 14.93 7.52
CA ASP A 127 -4.31 15.92 6.54
C ASP A 127 -4.53 15.41 5.11
N TRP A 128 -4.26 14.12 4.84
CA TRP A 128 -4.60 13.51 3.55
C TRP A 128 -6.10 13.44 3.31
N LYS A 129 -6.91 13.12 4.33
CA LYS A 129 -8.38 13.14 4.21
C LYS A 129 -8.92 14.54 3.88
N LYS A 130 -8.35 15.59 4.48
CA LYS A 130 -8.72 16.98 4.18
C LYS A 130 -8.28 17.41 2.79
N LYS A 131 -7.10 16.98 2.35
CA LYS A 131 -6.51 17.39 1.07
C LYS A 131 -7.11 16.66 -0.14
N TYR A 132 -7.47 15.38 0.03
CA TYR A 132 -7.97 14.50 -1.04
C TYR A 132 -9.31 13.84 -0.65
N PRO A 133 -10.35 14.62 -0.30
CA PRO A 133 -11.59 14.08 0.23
C PRO A 133 -12.27 13.09 -0.74
N GLU A 134 -12.19 13.34 -2.05
CA GLU A 134 -12.72 12.46 -3.09
C GLU A 134 -12.08 11.08 -3.09
N ALA A 135 -10.77 10.97 -2.81
CA ALA A 135 -10.09 9.69 -2.75
C ALA A 135 -10.56 8.84 -1.56
N PHE A 136 -10.82 9.50 -0.42
CA PHE A 136 -11.34 8.82 0.76
C PHE A 136 -12.85 8.55 0.69
N ALA A 137 -13.58 9.28 -0.15
CA ALA A 137 -15.01 9.07 -0.39
C ALA A 137 -15.33 7.96 -1.40
N ARG A 138 -14.33 7.46 -2.16
CA ARG A 138 -14.54 6.36 -3.11
C ARG A 138 -15.15 5.15 -2.40
N LYS A 139 -16.15 4.55 -3.04
CA LYS A 139 -16.75 3.30 -2.57
C LYS A 139 -15.70 2.18 -2.60
N VAL A 140 -15.55 1.52 -1.46
CA VAL A 140 -14.70 0.34 -1.27
C VAL A 140 -15.63 -0.78 -0.82
N ASP A 141 -15.53 -1.94 -1.43
CA ASP A 141 -16.26 -3.12 -1.00
C ASP A 141 -15.65 -3.68 0.29
N GLU A 142 -16.48 -4.04 1.26
CA GLU A 142 -16.01 -4.47 2.57
C GLU A 142 -15.14 -5.75 2.49
N ALA A 143 -15.50 -6.68 1.60
CA ALA A 143 -14.80 -7.94 1.43
C ALA A 143 -13.67 -7.85 0.39
N CYS A 144 -13.90 -7.11 -0.71
CA CYS A 144 -13.02 -7.08 -1.87
C CYS A 144 -12.07 -5.86 -1.89
N GLY A 145 -12.24 -4.89 -1.00
CA GLY A 145 -11.51 -3.62 -1.08
C GLY A 145 -11.90 -2.82 -2.33
N VAL A 146 -10.91 -2.32 -3.06
CA VAL A 146 -11.12 -1.50 -4.28
C VAL A 146 -12.06 -2.20 -5.25
N CYS A 147 -13.16 -1.54 -5.62
CA CYS A 147 -14.19 -2.08 -6.51
C CYS A 147 -14.54 -1.11 -7.64
N LEU A 148 -15.10 -1.64 -8.75
CA LEU A 148 -15.44 -0.85 -9.95
C LEU A 148 -16.36 0.33 -9.63
N ASP A 149 -17.38 0.13 -8.79
CA ASP A 149 -18.32 1.18 -8.39
C ASP A 149 -17.64 2.43 -7.81
N GLY A 150 -16.49 2.29 -7.16
CA GLY A 150 -15.74 3.41 -6.60
C GLY A 150 -15.06 4.28 -7.67
N TRP A 151 -15.02 3.81 -8.92
CA TRP A 151 -14.37 4.46 -10.06
C TRP A 151 -15.35 4.94 -11.13
N LEU A 152 -16.63 4.54 -11.05
CA LEU A 152 -17.64 4.96 -12.01
C LEU A 152 -18.08 6.39 -11.73
N ILE A 153 -18.06 7.23 -12.77
CA ILE A 153 -18.65 8.57 -12.73
C ILE A 153 -20.11 8.42 -13.17
N ASN A 154 -21.05 8.63 -12.26
CA ASN A 154 -22.47 8.63 -12.60
C ASN A 154 -22.80 9.93 -13.35
N ASN A 155 -22.95 9.85 -14.67
CA ASN A 155 -23.36 10.97 -15.53
C ASN A 155 -24.88 11.29 -15.41
N GLU A 156 -25.45 11.24 -14.20
CA GLU A 156 -26.88 11.54 -14.01
C GLU A 156 -27.18 13.06 -13.98
N GLU A 157 -26.15 13.93 -14.01
CA GLU A 157 -26.30 15.39 -14.16
C GLU A 157 -26.29 15.87 -15.63
N GLY A 158 -26.53 14.96 -16.57
CA GLY A 158 -26.64 15.24 -18.01
C GLY A 158 -28.05 15.04 -18.57
N LYS A 159 -29.06 15.73 -18.01
CA LYS A 159 -30.37 15.94 -18.64
C LYS A 159 -30.84 17.36 -18.46
#